data_AF-G5ANT5-F1
#
_entry.id   AF-G5ANT5-F1
#
_cell.length_a   1.000
_cell.length_b   1.000
_cell.length_c   1.000
_cell.angle_alpha   90.00
_cell.angle_beta   90.00
_cell.angle_gamma   90.00
#
_symmetry.space_group_name_H-M   'P 1'
#
loop_
_entity.id
_entity.type
_entity.pdbx_description
1 polymer ?
#
loop_
_entity_poly.entity_id
_entity_poly.type
_entity_poly.pdbx_seq_one_letter_code
_entity_poly.pdbx_strand_id
1 'polypeptide(L)'
;MLGTLRLGGLGLCCRRLPRGLWVHAQLLSGAAETRQSVAVVSSAGGPGTAGDCLELLRKRDYENYLCSLLLPSESRSSAFALRAFNVELARVKDSVSEKTIGLRRMHFWRKTVEDIYCDNPPHQPVDIELWKAVRRHNLTKRWLMKIIGKREKNLDNKAHCNIQELENYAENTQSCLLYLTLEILSIKGLHADHAASHIGKA
;
A
#
# COMPACT_ATOMS: atom_id res chain seq x y z
N MET A 1 -41.40 35.71 44.20
CA MET A 1 -41.20 35.67 45.67
C MET A 1 -40.04 34.71 45.92
N LEU A 2 -38.87 35.23 46.31
CA LEU A 2 -38.28 35.09 47.67
C LEU A 2 -37.99 33.62 48.00
N GLY A 3 -36.78 33.18 48.33
CA GLY A 3 -35.54 33.85 48.66
C GLY A 3 -34.47 32.83 49.04
N THR A 4 -33.24 33.30 49.02
CA THR A 4 -31.96 32.67 49.37
C THR A 4 -31.84 32.23 50.84
N LEU A 5 -31.02 31.20 51.11
CA LEU A 5 -30.27 31.04 52.37
C LEU A 5 -28.84 30.56 52.07
N ARG A 6 -27.88 31.34 52.58
CA ARG A 6 -26.42 31.14 52.59
C ARG A 6 -25.96 30.78 54.02
N LEU A 7 -24.69 30.36 54.09
CA LEU A 7 -23.75 30.23 55.23
C LEU A 7 -23.59 28.77 55.72
N GLY A 8 -22.38 28.23 55.91
CA GLY A 8 -21.05 28.82 55.96
C GLY A 8 -19.96 27.75 55.82
N GLY A 9 -18.75 28.19 55.42
CA GLY A 9 -17.59 27.33 55.24
C GLY A 9 -16.70 27.20 56.47
N LEU A 10 -15.76 26.26 56.36
CA LEU A 10 -14.50 26.03 57.08
C LEU A 10 -13.86 24.89 56.25
N GLY A 11 -12.58 24.80 55.88
CA GLY A 11 -11.36 25.54 56.15
C GLY A 11 -10.26 24.67 55.51
N LEU A 12 -9.32 25.29 54.81
CA LEU A 12 -8.22 24.63 54.10
C LEU A 12 -7.30 23.84 55.06
N CYS A 13 -6.80 22.69 54.63
CA CYS A 13 -5.50 22.21 55.09
C CYS A 13 -4.71 21.56 53.94
N CYS A 14 -3.95 22.40 53.24
CA CYS A 14 -2.97 22.02 52.24
C CYS A 14 -1.67 21.66 52.98
N ARG A 15 -1.36 20.37 53.12
CA ARG A 15 -0.09 19.93 53.72
C ARG A 15 1.03 20.01 52.68
N ARG A 16 1.93 20.99 52.88
CA ARG A 16 3.22 21.09 52.18
C ARG A 16 4.16 19.97 52.63
N LEU A 17 4.80 19.28 51.69
CA LEU A 17 5.96 18.42 51.99
C LEU A 17 7.25 19.25 52.13
N PRO A 18 8.21 18.83 52.97
CA PRO A 18 9.39 19.61 53.29
C PRO A 18 10.43 19.60 52.15
N ARG A 19 11.13 20.72 52.02
CA ARG A 19 12.34 20.87 51.19
C ARG A 19 13.55 20.37 51.95
N GLY A 20 14.36 19.53 51.33
CA GLY A 20 15.74 19.28 51.75
C GLY A 20 16.09 17.80 51.83
N LEU A 21 16.68 17.27 50.74
CA LEU A 21 17.65 16.18 50.70
C LEU A 21 18.03 15.96 49.23
N TRP A 22 18.88 16.86 48.73
CA TRP A 22 19.52 16.77 47.42
C TRP A 22 21.01 16.59 47.66
N VAL A 23 21.49 15.34 47.84
CA VAL A 23 22.91 15.01 47.75
C VAL A 23 23.05 13.55 47.31
N HIS A 24 23.57 13.35 46.09
CA HIS A 24 24.19 12.14 45.50
C HIS A 24 23.30 10.95 45.08
N ALA A 25 22.84 11.01 43.82
CA ALA A 25 22.73 9.83 42.96
C ALA A 25 22.80 10.26 41.47
N GLN A 26 23.97 10.69 41.02
CA GLN A 26 24.31 10.76 39.61
C GLN A 26 25.09 9.50 39.26
N LEU A 27 24.46 8.59 38.51
CA LEU A 27 25.03 7.75 37.45
C LEU A 27 24.06 6.62 37.17
N LEU A 28 23.22 6.81 36.14
CA LEU A 28 22.71 5.83 35.18
C LEU A 28 21.67 6.56 34.31
N SER A 29 22.15 7.49 33.47
CA SER A 29 21.37 8.03 32.35
C SER A 29 21.69 7.20 31.12
N GLY A 30 20.68 6.67 30.44
CA GLY A 30 20.81 6.30 29.03
C GLY A 30 19.98 5.11 28.58
N ALA A 31 18.68 5.34 28.34
CA ALA A 31 17.91 4.90 27.18
C ALA A 31 16.42 4.91 27.54
N ALA A 32 15.84 6.11 27.59
CA ALA A 32 14.39 6.22 27.55
C ALA A 32 13.95 5.81 26.14
N GLU A 33 13.22 4.69 26.03
CA GLU A 33 12.54 4.29 24.80
C GLU A 33 11.53 5.37 24.41
N THR A 34 11.93 6.22 23.46
CA THR A 34 11.02 7.15 22.80
C THR A 34 10.04 6.33 21.98
N ARG A 35 8.83 6.09 22.51
CA ARG A 35 7.68 5.70 21.68
C ARG A 35 7.40 6.82 20.69
N GLN A 36 8.04 6.75 19.53
CA GLN A 36 7.73 7.62 18.41
C GLN A 36 6.35 7.23 17.89
N SER A 37 5.35 8.04 18.26
CA SER A 37 4.06 8.02 17.61
C SER A 37 4.30 8.33 16.13
N VAL A 38 4.03 7.38 15.25
CA VAL A 38 4.06 7.58 13.80
C VAL A 38 2.87 8.48 13.47
N ALA A 39 3.06 9.80 13.62
CA ALA A 39 2.13 10.77 13.11
C ALA A 39 2.13 10.63 11.58
N VAL A 40 1.03 10.14 11.02
CA VAL A 40 0.76 10.23 9.58
C VAL A 40 0.66 11.72 9.27
N VAL A 41 1.75 12.30 8.77
CA VAL A 41 1.72 13.62 8.15
C VAL A 41 0.89 13.47 6.90
N SER A 42 -0.41 13.76 7.00
CA SER A 42 -1.24 14.06 5.85
C SER A 42 -0.74 15.37 5.27
N SER A 43 0.23 15.28 4.35
CA SER A 43 0.43 16.36 3.40
C SER A 43 -0.85 16.45 2.58
N ALA A 44 -1.65 17.48 2.85
CA ALA A 44 -2.77 17.87 2.01
C ALA A 44 -2.21 18.33 0.65
N GLY A 45 -1.90 17.37 -0.22
CA GLY A 45 -1.66 17.62 -1.63
C GLY A 45 -3.00 17.72 -2.34
N GLY A 46 -3.18 18.71 -3.22
CA GLY A 46 -4.30 18.73 -4.16
C GLY A 46 -4.37 17.44 -5.01
N PRO A 47 -5.41 17.27 -5.85
CA PRO A 47 -5.65 16.02 -6.58
C PRO A 47 -4.52 15.79 -7.60
N GLY A 48 -3.46 15.15 -7.13
CA GLY A 48 -2.36 14.65 -7.93
C GLY A 48 -2.58 13.17 -8.21
N THR A 49 -2.00 12.67 -9.30
CA THR A 49 -2.12 11.28 -9.76
C THR A 49 -1.76 10.23 -8.70
N ALA A 50 -0.82 10.55 -7.80
CA ALA A 50 -0.47 9.73 -6.64
C ALA A 50 -1.58 9.66 -5.57
N GLY A 51 -2.31 10.77 -5.37
CA GLY A 51 -3.47 10.83 -4.48
C GLY A 51 -4.61 9.96 -4.99
N ASP A 52 -4.83 9.94 -6.31
CA ASP A 52 -5.84 9.08 -6.94
C ASP A 52 -5.56 7.60 -6.75
N CYS A 53 -4.30 7.17 -6.91
CA CYS A 53 -3.88 5.79 -6.65
C CYS A 53 -4.17 5.41 -5.19
N LEU A 54 -3.78 6.27 -4.25
CA LEU A 54 -3.98 6.03 -2.82
C LEU A 54 -5.47 5.97 -2.45
N GLU A 55 -6.29 6.87 -2.99
CA GLU A 55 -7.75 6.86 -2.79
C GLU A 55 -8.42 5.62 -3.41
N LEU A 56 -7.92 5.16 -4.56
CA LEU A 56 -8.38 3.92 -5.18
C LEU A 56 -8.13 2.72 -4.25
N LEU A 57 -6.92 2.59 -3.70
CA LEU A 57 -6.61 1.52 -2.76
C LEU A 57 -7.44 1.63 -1.48
N ARG A 58 -7.56 2.81 -0.87
CA ARG A 58 -8.39 2.98 0.34
C ARG A 58 -9.82 2.46 0.15
N LYS A 59 -10.38 2.64 -1.05
CA LYS A 59 -11.76 2.24 -1.37
C LYS A 59 -11.90 0.79 -1.84
N ARG A 60 -10.87 0.20 -2.44
CA ARG A 60 -10.98 -1.07 -3.18
C ARG A 60 -10.03 -2.17 -2.69
N ASP A 61 -8.98 -1.82 -1.96
CA ASP A 61 -7.96 -2.74 -1.46
C ASP A 61 -7.36 -2.20 -0.14
N TYR A 62 -8.21 -2.14 0.88
CA TYR A 62 -7.90 -1.50 2.16
C TYR A 62 -6.76 -2.20 2.91
N GLU A 63 -6.72 -3.53 2.88
CA GLU A 63 -5.65 -4.32 3.50
C GLU A 63 -4.29 -4.00 2.88
N ASN A 64 -4.19 -4.01 1.54
CA ASN A 64 -2.93 -3.66 0.88
C ASN A 64 -2.60 -2.17 0.98
N TYR A 65 -3.59 -1.29 1.12
CA TYR A 65 -3.35 0.11 1.50
C TYR A 65 -2.59 0.18 2.82
N LEU A 66 -3.09 -0.49 3.87
CA LEU A 66 -2.44 -0.51 5.17
C LEU A 66 -1.04 -1.13 5.11
N CYS A 67 -0.87 -2.27 4.45
CA CYS A 67 0.44 -2.90 4.28
C CYS A 67 1.43 -2.00 3.55
N SER A 68 0.98 -1.25 2.53
CA SER A 68 1.84 -0.33 1.78
C SER A 68 2.33 0.86 2.61
N LEU A 69 1.65 1.21 3.70
CA LEU A 69 2.12 2.25 4.63
C LEU A 69 3.38 1.85 5.41
N LEU A 70 3.66 0.54 5.51
CA LEU A 70 4.84 -0.01 6.19
C LEU A 70 6.11 0.07 5.32
N LEU A 71 5.97 0.39 4.03
CA LEU A 71 7.10 0.55 3.12
C LEU A 71 7.82 1.90 3.33
N PRO A 72 9.12 1.99 3.00
CA PRO A 72 9.87 3.25 3.06
C PRO A 72 9.19 4.37 2.29
N SER A 73 9.26 5.61 2.80
CA SER A 73 8.55 6.77 2.27
C SER A 73 8.75 6.98 0.77
N GLU A 74 9.96 6.70 0.29
CA GLU A 74 10.44 6.89 -1.07
C GLU A 74 9.82 5.89 -2.05
N SER A 75 9.43 4.71 -1.55
CA SER A 75 8.87 3.60 -2.31
C SER A 75 7.34 3.54 -2.27
N ARG A 76 6.69 4.20 -1.30
CA ARG A 76 5.23 4.13 -1.10
C ARG A 76 4.43 4.54 -2.33
N SER A 77 4.80 5.63 -3.01
CA SER A 77 4.08 6.09 -4.21
C SER A 77 4.11 5.03 -5.32
N SER A 78 5.27 4.42 -5.54
CA SER A 78 5.45 3.36 -6.54
C SER A 78 4.72 2.08 -6.15
N ALA A 79 4.69 1.73 -4.87
CA ALA A 79 3.91 0.60 -4.38
C ALA A 79 2.40 0.84 -4.54
N PHE A 80 1.90 2.04 -4.24
CA PHE A 80 0.51 2.40 -4.48
C PHE A 80 0.14 2.34 -5.97
N ALA A 81 0.99 2.85 -6.85
CA ALA A 81 0.79 2.77 -8.30
C ALA A 81 0.68 1.32 -8.78
N LEU A 82 1.61 0.47 -8.34
CA LEU A 82 1.64 -0.94 -8.68
C LEU A 82 0.40 -1.70 -8.16
N ARG A 83 -0.04 -1.40 -6.94
CA ARG A 83 -1.26 -1.97 -6.36
C ARG A 83 -2.52 -1.45 -7.06
N ALA A 84 -2.57 -0.17 -7.43
CA ALA A 84 -3.66 0.43 -8.18
C ALA A 84 -3.82 -0.24 -9.56
N PHE A 85 -2.72 -0.47 -10.26
CA PHE A 85 -2.69 -1.28 -11.48
C PHE A 85 -3.30 -2.68 -11.27
N ASN A 86 -2.91 -3.37 -10.20
CA ASN A 86 -3.47 -4.68 -9.87
C ASN A 86 -4.98 -4.61 -9.58
N VAL A 87 -5.46 -3.59 -8.87
CA VAL A 87 -6.89 -3.36 -8.60
C VAL A 87 -7.67 -3.17 -9.90
N GLU A 88 -7.18 -2.34 -10.81
CA GLU A 88 -7.83 -2.11 -12.10
C GLU A 88 -7.93 -3.39 -12.92
N LEU A 89 -6.85 -4.17 -13.00
CA LEU A 89 -6.87 -5.46 -13.70
C LEU A 89 -7.77 -6.50 -13.04
N ALA A 90 -7.79 -6.57 -11.71
CA ALA A 90 -8.61 -7.54 -10.98
C ALA A 90 -10.10 -7.30 -11.20
N ARG A 91 -10.51 -6.03 -11.24
CA ARG A 91 -11.90 -5.62 -11.39
C ARG A 91 -12.44 -5.82 -12.80
N VAL A 92 -11.60 -5.99 -13.83
CA VAL A 92 -12.07 -6.16 -15.21
C VAL A 92 -13.08 -7.29 -15.31
N LYS A 93 -12.81 -8.43 -14.68
CA LYS A 93 -13.69 -9.61 -14.73
C LYS A 93 -15.06 -9.34 -14.11
N ASP A 94 -15.10 -8.67 -12.96
CA ASP A 94 -16.34 -8.45 -12.20
C ASP A 94 -17.16 -7.26 -12.72
N SER A 95 -16.56 -6.39 -13.54
CA SER A 95 -17.17 -5.14 -14.01
C SER A 95 -17.64 -5.19 -15.48
N VAL A 96 -17.55 -6.34 -16.13
CA VAL A 96 -17.97 -6.52 -17.53
C VAL A 96 -18.90 -7.72 -17.65
N SER A 97 -20.03 -7.54 -18.33
CA SER A 97 -20.97 -8.65 -18.61
C SER A 97 -20.54 -9.48 -19.82
N GLU A 98 -19.87 -8.85 -20.79
CA GLU A 98 -19.46 -9.46 -22.05
C GLU A 98 -17.95 -9.69 -22.10
N LYS A 99 -17.52 -10.92 -22.41
CA LYS A 99 -16.09 -11.28 -22.53
C LYS A 99 -15.34 -10.34 -23.48
N THR A 100 -15.96 -9.95 -24.59
CA THR A 100 -15.38 -9.04 -25.58
C THR A 100 -15.04 -7.66 -25.00
N ILE A 101 -15.80 -7.18 -24.01
CA ILE A 101 -15.49 -5.93 -23.31
C ILE A 101 -14.28 -6.13 -22.40
N GLY A 102 -14.24 -7.24 -21.67
CA GLY A 102 -13.09 -7.62 -20.84
C GLY A 102 -11.79 -7.72 -21.66
N LEU A 103 -11.83 -8.38 -22.82
CA LEU A 103 -10.70 -8.49 -23.74
C LEU A 103 -10.20 -7.12 -24.22
N ARG A 104 -11.11 -6.20 -24.56
CA ARG A 104 -10.74 -4.83 -24.93
C ARG A 104 -10.05 -4.08 -23.80
N ARG A 105 -10.51 -4.23 -22.55
CA ARG A 105 -9.86 -3.63 -21.37
C ARG A 105 -8.47 -4.25 -21.09
N MET A 106 -8.31 -5.56 -21.24
CA MET A 106 -6.99 -6.20 -21.12
C MET A 106 -6.04 -5.75 -22.22
N HIS A 107 -6.54 -5.61 -23.45
CA HIS A 107 -5.74 -5.08 -24.57
C HIS A 107 -5.32 -3.62 -24.34
N PHE A 108 -6.21 -2.78 -23.80
CA PHE A 108 -5.87 -1.43 -23.37
C PHE A 108 -4.67 -1.45 -22.40
N TRP A 109 -4.74 -2.25 -21.33
CA TRP A 109 -3.65 -2.35 -20.36
C TRP A 109 -2.34 -2.89 -20.94
N ARG A 110 -2.43 -3.83 -21.90
CA ARG A 110 -1.25 -4.32 -22.62
C ARG A 110 -0.57 -3.19 -23.37
N LYS A 111 -1.35 -2.41 -24.12
CA LYS A 111 -0.86 -1.24 -24.86
C LYS A 111 -0.29 -0.19 -23.91
N THR A 112 -0.98 0.12 -22.80
CA THR A 112 -0.47 1.04 -21.78
C THR A 112 0.91 0.61 -21.26
N VAL A 113 1.10 -0.68 -20.94
CA VAL A 113 2.41 -1.20 -20.51
C VAL A 113 3.43 -1.16 -21.66
N GLU A 114 3.03 -1.30 -22.92
CA GLU A 114 3.94 -1.09 -24.05
C GLU A 114 4.37 0.38 -24.16
N ASP A 115 3.43 1.30 -24.13
CA ASP A 115 3.66 2.75 -24.21
C ASP A 115 4.57 3.24 -23.07
N ILE A 116 4.33 2.77 -21.83
CA ILE A 116 5.17 3.07 -20.66
C ILE A 116 6.64 2.73 -20.91
N TYR A 117 6.92 1.60 -21.56
CA TYR A 117 8.30 1.14 -21.83
C TYR A 117 8.89 1.72 -23.12
N CYS A 118 8.08 2.36 -23.95
CA CYS A 118 8.53 3.19 -25.07
C CYS A 118 8.76 4.66 -24.69
N ASP A 119 8.66 4.98 -23.39
CA ASP A 119 8.70 6.34 -22.84
C ASP A 119 7.65 7.30 -23.43
N ASN A 120 6.50 6.74 -23.83
CA ASN A 120 5.33 7.50 -24.23
C ASN A 120 4.44 7.69 -23.00
N PRO A 121 4.40 8.89 -22.38
CA PRO A 121 3.72 9.09 -21.11
C PRO A 121 2.20 8.89 -21.29
N PRO A 122 1.59 7.98 -20.52
CA PRO A 122 0.15 7.74 -20.58
C PRO A 122 -0.65 8.87 -19.92
N HIS A 123 -1.97 8.86 -20.09
CA HIS A 123 -2.84 9.95 -19.66
C HIS A 123 -3.65 9.68 -18.39
N GLN A 124 -3.87 8.40 -18.02
CA GLN A 124 -4.69 8.08 -16.85
C GLN A 124 -3.85 8.16 -15.56
N PRO A 125 -4.44 8.54 -14.41
CA PRO A 125 -3.70 8.74 -13.17
C PRO A 125 -2.86 7.53 -12.74
N VAL A 126 -3.44 6.32 -12.82
CA VAL A 126 -2.76 5.07 -12.46
C VAL A 126 -1.59 4.81 -13.42
N ASP A 127 -1.80 4.98 -14.71
CA ASP A 127 -0.80 4.74 -15.75
C ASP A 127 0.38 5.70 -15.61
N ILE A 128 0.11 6.97 -15.26
CA ILE A 128 1.13 8.00 -15.04
C ILE A 128 2.01 7.63 -13.84
N GLU A 129 1.41 7.22 -12.73
CA GLU A 129 2.17 6.81 -11.54
C GLU A 129 2.92 5.49 -11.78
N LEU A 130 2.34 4.58 -12.57
CA LEU A 130 3.01 3.35 -12.97
C LEU A 130 4.22 3.65 -13.87
N TRP A 131 4.10 4.59 -14.82
CA TRP A 131 5.23 5.06 -15.63
C TRP A 131 6.36 5.63 -14.77
N LYS A 132 6.03 6.50 -13.80
CA LYS A 132 7.01 7.03 -12.83
C LYS A 132 7.68 5.90 -12.04
N ALA A 133 6.92 4.90 -11.59
CA ALA A 133 7.45 3.75 -10.85
C ALA A 133 8.39 2.89 -11.71
N VAL A 134 8.01 2.59 -12.96
CA VAL A 134 8.84 1.86 -13.93
C VAL A 134 10.17 2.58 -14.15
N ARG A 135 10.14 3.89 -14.40
CA ARG A 135 11.36 4.68 -14.61
C ARG A 135 12.23 4.78 -13.37
N ARG A 136 11.63 4.93 -12.19
CA ARG A 136 12.35 5.09 -10.93
C ARG A 136 13.05 3.81 -10.48
N HIS A 137 12.40 2.66 -10.65
CA HIS A 137 12.86 1.39 -10.09
C HIS A 137 13.35 0.39 -11.15
N ASN A 138 13.31 0.76 -12.43
CA ASN A 138 13.63 -0.12 -13.55
C ASN A 138 12.87 -1.45 -13.48
N LEU A 139 11.54 -1.34 -13.31
CA LEU A 139 10.68 -2.51 -13.14
C LEU A 139 10.73 -3.42 -14.37
N THR A 140 10.62 -4.72 -14.15
CA THR A 140 10.70 -5.70 -15.23
C THR A 140 9.36 -5.83 -15.97
N LYS A 141 9.33 -5.44 -17.25
CA LYS A 141 8.14 -5.50 -18.14
C LYS A 141 7.44 -6.85 -18.12
N ARG A 142 8.22 -7.93 -18.09
CA ARG A 142 7.72 -9.32 -18.14
C ARG A 142 6.71 -9.60 -17.03
N TRP A 143 6.91 -9.08 -15.82
CA TRP A 143 6.01 -9.33 -14.69
C TRP A 143 4.66 -8.65 -14.88
N LEU A 144 4.65 -7.38 -15.31
CA LEU A 144 3.41 -6.65 -15.63
C LEU A 144 2.61 -7.37 -16.73
N MET A 145 3.29 -7.79 -17.80
CA MET A 145 2.67 -8.49 -18.93
C MET A 145 2.13 -9.88 -18.53
N LYS A 146 2.81 -10.59 -17.63
CA LYS A 146 2.33 -11.88 -17.09
C LYS A 146 1.01 -11.72 -16.35
N ILE A 147 0.88 -10.70 -15.50
CA ILE A 147 -0.36 -10.43 -14.75
C ILE A 147 -1.53 -10.19 -15.71
N ILE A 148 -1.33 -9.32 -16.72
CA ILE A 148 -2.34 -9.02 -17.74
C ILE A 148 -2.73 -10.31 -18.47
N GLY A 149 -1.76 -11.03 -19.01
CA GLY A 149 -2.01 -12.24 -19.80
C GLY A 149 -2.69 -13.35 -19.00
N LYS A 150 -2.36 -13.51 -17.72
CA LYS A 150 -3.00 -14.53 -16.88
C LYS A 150 -4.43 -14.17 -16.51
N ARG A 151 -4.72 -12.89 -16.22
CA ARG A 151 -6.07 -12.39 -15.96
C ARG A 151 -6.95 -12.39 -17.21
N GLU A 152 -6.41 -12.06 -18.38
CA GLU A 152 -7.11 -12.16 -19.67
C GLU A 152 -7.58 -13.59 -19.94
N LYS A 153 -6.71 -14.59 -19.73
CA LYS A 153 -7.09 -16.02 -19.82
C LYS A 153 -8.14 -16.44 -18.79
N ASN A 154 -8.27 -15.73 -17.67
CA ASN A 154 -9.25 -16.02 -16.62
C ASN A 154 -10.62 -15.35 -16.85
N LEU A 155 -10.79 -14.55 -17.90
CA LEU A 155 -12.07 -13.91 -18.23
C LEU A 155 -13.20 -14.92 -18.51
N ASP A 156 -12.86 -16.15 -18.92
CA ASP A 156 -13.84 -17.22 -19.18
C ASP A 156 -14.49 -17.80 -17.91
N ASN A 157 -14.10 -17.33 -16.72
CA ASN A 157 -14.60 -17.79 -15.43
C ASN A 157 -14.55 -19.32 -15.23
N LYS A 158 -13.59 -19.98 -15.88
CA LYS A 158 -13.33 -21.41 -15.67
C LYS A 158 -12.75 -21.59 -14.27
N ALA A 159 -13.38 -22.45 -13.48
CA ALA A 159 -12.81 -22.92 -12.23
C ALA A 159 -11.46 -23.61 -12.50
N HIS A 160 -10.54 -23.51 -11.54
CA HIS A 160 -9.29 -24.25 -11.59
C HIS A 160 -9.59 -25.73 -11.29
N CYS A 161 -9.06 -26.63 -12.12
CA CYS A 161 -9.35 -28.06 -12.03
C CYS A 161 -8.57 -28.74 -10.89
N ASN A 162 -7.44 -28.17 -10.49
CA ASN A 162 -6.57 -28.70 -9.44
C ASN A 162 -5.75 -27.58 -8.78
N ILE A 163 -5.07 -27.94 -7.68
CA ILE A 163 -4.23 -27.00 -6.92
C ILE A 163 -3.09 -26.46 -7.77
N GLN A 164 -2.49 -27.26 -8.65
CA GLN A 164 -1.38 -26.84 -9.50
C GLN A 164 -1.80 -25.72 -10.48
N GLU A 165 -3.01 -25.77 -11.02
CA GLU A 165 -3.55 -24.70 -11.86
C GLU A 165 -3.79 -23.41 -11.08
N LEU A 166 -4.26 -23.52 -9.84
CA LEU A 166 -4.46 -22.39 -8.93
C LEU A 166 -3.12 -21.76 -8.53
N GLU A 167 -2.14 -22.56 -8.13
CA GLU A 167 -0.77 -22.12 -7.86
C GLU A 167 -0.16 -21.45 -9.08
N ASN A 168 -0.34 -22.00 -10.27
CA ASN A 168 0.13 -21.36 -11.49
C ASN A 168 -0.60 -20.03 -11.76
N TYR A 169 -1.88 -19.90 -11.40
CA TYR A 169 -2.58 -18.61 -11.47
C TYR A 169 -2.00 -17.60 -10.47
N ALA A 170 -1.76 -18.01 -9.24
CA ALA A 170 -1.23 -17.19 -8.16
C ALA A 170 0.23 -16.76 -8.43
N GLU A 171 1.08 -17.65 -8.94
CA GLU A 171 2.45 -17.36 -9.40
C GLU A 171 2.47 -16.27 -10.48
N ASN A 172 1.55 -16.35 -11.43
CA ASN A 172 1.49 -15.41 -12.55
C ASN A 172 0.63 -14.17 -12.28
N THR A 173 0.16 -13.97 -11.04
CA THR A 173 -0.58 -12.77 -10.61
C THR A 173 0.04 -12.18 -9.34
N GLN A 174 -0.21 -12.78 -8.18
CA GLN A 174 0.25 -12.28 -6.89
C GLN A 174 1.77 -12.37 -6.73
N SER A 175 2.40 -13.47 -7.14
CA SER A 175 3.87 -13.58 -7.03
C SER A 175 4.57 -12.57 -7.94
N CYS A 176 4.06 -12.36 -9.16
CA CYS A 176 4.55 -11.30 -10.05
C CYS A 176 4.44 -9.89 -9.44
N LEU A 177 3.36 -9.62 -8.69
CA LEU A 177 3.17 -8.37 -7.97
C LEU A 177 4.19 -8.20 -6.83
N LEU A 178 4.51 -9.30 -6.14
CA LEU A 178 5.53 -9.33 -5.09
C LEU A 178 6.94 -9.16 -5.67
N TYR A 179 7.28 -9.79 -6.80
CA TYR A 179 8.56 -9.57 -7.49
C TYR A 179 8.75 -8.09 -7.86
N LEU A 180 7.73 -7.46 -8.42
CA LEU A 180 7.75 -6.02 -8.72
C LEU A 180 7.87 -5.17 -7.44
N THR A 181 7.27 -5.60 -6.33
CA THR A 181 7.43 -4.93 -5.03
C THR A 181 8.87 -5.06 -4.50
N LEU A 182 9.52 -6.22 -4.65
CA LEU A 182 10.93 -6.40 -4.32
C LEU A 182 11.82 -5.48 -5.18
N GLU A 183 11.53 -5.36 -6.48
CA GLU A 183 12.22 -4.41 -7.38
C GLU A 183 12.05 -2.95 -6.91
N ILE A 184 10.85 -2.54 -6.49
CA ILE A 184 10.59 -1.21 -5.91
C ILE A 184 11.46 -0.97 -4.65
N LEU A 185 11.66 -2.00 -3.85
CA LEU A 185 12.49 -1.95 -2.64
C LEU A 185 13.98 -2.16 -2.93
N SER A 186 14.37 -2.32 -4.19
CA SER A 186 15.75 -2.65 -4.61
C SER A 186 16.30 -3.93 -3.97
N ILE A 187 15.42 -4.87 -3.60
CA ILE A 187 15.79 -6.17 -3.05
C ILE A 187 15.99 -7.13 -4.21
N LYS A 188 17.19 -7.72 -4.30
CA LYS A 188 17.55 -8.73 -5.31
C LYS A 188 18.14 -9.94 -4.62
N GLY A 189 17.61 -11.13 -4.90
CA GLY A 189 18.18 -12.36 -4.40
C GLY A 189 17.25 -13.55 -4.54
N LEU A 190 17.84 -14.71 -4.86
CA LEU A 190 17.12 -15.96 -5.09
C LEU A 190 16.18 -16.33 -3.92
N HIS A 191 16.63 -16.15 -2.68
CA HIS A 191 15.83 -16.47 -1.50
C HIS A 191 14.62 -15.53 -1.34
N ALA A 192 14.78 -14.24 -1.69
CA ALA A 192 13.66 -13.29 -1.66
C ALA A 192 12.64 -13.64 -2.75
N ASP A 193 13.10 -14.00 -3.95
CA ASP A 193 12.22 -14.43 -5.04
C ASP A 193 11.49 -15.74 -4.71
N HIS A 194 12.19 -16.74 -4.13
CA HIS A 194 11.53 -17.96 -3.65
C HIS A 194 10.49 -17.67 -2.57
N ALA A 195 10.82 -16.82 -1.59
CA ALA A 195 9.86 -16.43 -0.56
C ALA A 195 8.63 -15.72 -1.16
N ALA A 196 8.84 -14.80 -2.11
CA ALA A 196 7.76 -14.12 -2.82
C ALA A 196 6.89 -15.10 -3.64
N SER A 197 7.49 -16.10 -4.29
CA SER A 197 6.75 -17.17 -4.97
C SER A 197 5.88 -17.96 -4.00
N HIS A 198 6.44 -18.40 -2.86
CA HIS A 198 5.69 -19.17 -1.87
C HIS A 198 4.55 -18.34 -1.26
N ILE A 199 4.83 -17.11 -0.84
CA ILE A 199 3.80 -16.20 -0.29
C ILE A 199 2.72 -15.90 -1.32
N GLY A 200 3.09 -15.69 -2.58
CA GLY A 200 2.12 -15.38 -3.62
C GLY A 200 1.26 -16.57 -4.04
N LYS A 201 1.63 -17.82 -3.68
CA LYS A 201 0.85 -19.03 -3.94
C LYS A 201 0.06 -19.54 -2.72
N ALA A 202 0.43 -19.11 -1.52
CA ALA A 202 -0.25 -19.46 -0.27
C ALA A 202 -1.64 -18.82 -0.19
#